data_AF-A0A1X1D2W9-F1
#
_entry.id   AF-A0A1X1D2W9-F1
#
_cell.length_a   1.000
_cell.length_b   1.000
_cell.length_c   1.000
_cell.angle_alpha   90.00
_cell.angle_beta   90.00
_cell.angle_gamma   90.00
#
_symmetry.space_group_name_H-M   'P 1'
#
loop_
_entity.id
_entity.type
_entity.pdbx_description
1 polymer ?
#
loop_
_entity_poly.entity_id
_entity_poly.type
_entity_poly.pdbx_seq_one_letter_code
_entity_poly.pdbx_strand_id
1 'polypeptide(L)'
;MPIQHDGKGYVIIGEAALSLALSDRKISVQSLIHELEYMHKAGGSTARLQEIAAARTWLESFTEPEQAIRQVPYLHTLAGLNDEMN
;
A
#
# COMPACT_ATOMS: atom_id res chain seq x y z
N MET A 1 -17.11 -7.63 19.12
CA MET A 1 -16.64 -6.43 18.40
C MET A 1 -16.56 -6.78 16.92
N PRO A 2 -17.29 -6.13 16.02
CA PRO A 2 -17.08 -6.37 14.60
C PRO A 2 -15.76 -5.70 14.22
N ILE A 3 -14.80 -6.51 13.79
CA ILE A 3 -13.66 -6.02 13.02
C ILE A 3 -14.29 -5.36 11.80
N GLN A 4 -14.25 -4.03 11.74
CA GLN A 4 -14.81 -3.28 10.63
C GLN A 4 -14.04 -3.72 9.38
N HIS A 5 -14.71 -4.48 8.52
CA HIS A 5 -14.29 -4.69 7.14
C HIS A 5 -14.44 -3.38 6.36
N ASP A 6 -13.65 -2.37 6.72
CA ASP A 6 -13.22 -1.35 5.75
C ASP A 6 -12.16 -1.91 4.79
N GLY A 7 -11.89 -3.22 4.90
CA GLY A 7 -11.19 -4.06 3.93
C GLY A 7 -11.92 -4.13 2.58
N LYS A 8 -12.00 -3.00 1.87
CA LYS A 8 -11.63 -3.04 0.47
C LYS A 8 -10.15 -3.38 0.45
N GLY A 9 -9.83 -4.67 0.61
CA GLY A 9 -8.50 -5.16 0.31
C GLY A 9 -8.23 -4.71 -1.11
N TYR A 10 -7.31 -3.76 -1.29
CA TYR A 10 -7.02 -3.19 -2.58
C TYR A 10 -6.46 -4.32 -3.45
N VAL A 11 -7.33 -5.06 -4.14
CA VAL A 11 -6.97 -6.20 -4.99
C VAL A 11 -5.92 -5.76 -6.01
N ILE A 12 -6.02 -4.52 -6.47
CA ILE A 12 -5.07 -3.84 -7.33
C ILE A 12 -3.66 -3.70 -6.74
N ILE A 13 -3.50 -3.53 -5.41
CA ILE A 13 -2.17 -3.56 -4.77
C ILE A 13 -1.60 -4.98 -4.81
N GLY A 14 -2.45 -6.00 -4.64
CA GLY A 14 -2.06 -7.40 -4.82
C GLY A 14 -1.65 -7.72 -6.25
N GLU A 15 -2.38 -7.22 -7.25
CA GLU A 15 -2.02 -7.34 -8.68
C GLU A 15 -0.67 -6.68 -8.97
N ALA A 16 -0.44 -5.46 -8.46
CA ALA A 16 0.85 -4.77 -8.60
C ALA A 16 1.99 -5.51 -7.90
N ALA A 17 1.77 -6.02 -6.69
CA ALA A 17 2.75 -6.81 -5.96
C ALA A 17 3.11 -8.11 -6.70
N LEU A 18 2.12 -8.78 -7.29
CA LEU A 18 2.33 -9.97 -8.10
C LEU A 18 3.14 -9.66 -9.36
N SER A 19 2.82 -8.56 -10.07
CA SER A 19 3.57 -8.12 -11.25
C SER A 19 5.05 -7.87 -10.92
N LEU A 20 5.32 -7.20 -9.80
CA LEU A 20 6.68 -6.95 -9.30
C LEU A 20 7.40 -8.26 -8.92
N ALA A 21 6.71 -9.18 -8.22
CA ALA A 21 7.27 -10.46 -7.83
C ALA A 21 7.63 -11.34 -9.04
N LEU A 22 6.76 -11.40 -10.04
CA LEU A 22 7.01 -12.11 -11.30
C LEU A 22 8.17 -11.51 -12.10
N SER A 23 8.43 -10.22 -11.91
CA SER A 23 9.53 -9.49 -12.54
C SER A 23 10.83 -9.52 -11.73
N ASP A 24 10.89 -10.29 -10.64
CA ASP A 24 12.00 -10.34 -9.67
C ASP A 24 12.43 -8.94 -9.16
N ARG A 25 11.45 -8.03 -9.03
CA ARG A 25 11.66 -6.67 -8.54
C ARG A 25 11.34 -6.60 -7.05
N LYS A 26 12.18 -5.85 -6.32
CA LYS A 26 11.93 -5.57 -4.90
C LYS A 26 10.55 -4.95 -4.71
N ILE A 27 9.73 -5.57 -3.85
CA ILE A 27 8.44 -5.03 -3.45
C ILE A 27 8.70 -3.98 -2.36
N SER A 28 8.39 -2.73 -2.68
CA SER A 28 8.48 -1.58 -1.77
C SER A 28 7.32 -0.62 -2.06
N VAL A 29 7.00 0.28 -1.13
CA VAL A 29 5.94 1.29 -1.33
C VAL A 29 6.19 2.09 -2.62
N GLN A 30 7.45 2.50 -2.86
CA GLN A 30 7.83 3.22 -4.08
C GLN A 30 7.63 2.37 -5.35
N SER A 31 8.03 1.11 -5.31
CA SER A 31 7.88 0.19 -6.44
C SER A 31 6.41 -0.10 -6.75
N LEU A 32 5.57 -0.24 -5.71
CA LEU A 32 4.12 -0.43 -5.86
C LEU A 32 3.45 0.83 -6.44
N ILE A 33 3.80 2.02 -5.96
CA ILE A 33 3.30 3.28 -6.54
C ILE A 33 3.65 3.37 -8.02
N HIS A 34 4.90 3.03 -8.39
CA HIS A 34 5.34 3.05 -9.78
C HIS A 34 4.58 2.04 -10.66
N GLU A 35 4.35 0.83 -10.15
CA GLU A 35 3.58 -0.20 -10.85
C GLU A 35 2.11 0.22 -11.02
N LEU A 36 1.51 0.85 -10.00
CA LEU A 36 0.16 1.40 -10.09
C LEU A 36 0.06 2.55 -11.10
N GLU A 37 1.08 3.41 -11.20
CA GLU A 37 1.15 4.43 -12.25
C GLU A 37 1.24 3.81 -13.65
N TYR A 38 2.01 2.74 -13.80
CA TYR A 38 2.10 1.99 -15.05
C TYR A 38 0.75 1.38 -15.42
N MET A 39 0.05 0.75 -14.47
CA MET A 39 -1.31 0.22 -14.65
C MET A 39 -2.34 1.31 -14.97
N HIS A 40 -2.21 2.51 -14.37
CA HIS A 40 -3.08 3.65 -14.67
C HIS A 40 -2.89 4.13 -16.12
N LYS A 41 -1.64 4.19 -16.59
CA LYS A 41 -1.28 4.57 -17.97
C LYS A 41 -1.68 3.53 -19.00
N ALA A 42 -1.70 2.24 -18.62
CA ALA A 42 -2.20 1.17 -19.48
C ALA A 42 -3.71 1.30 -19.79
N GLY A 43 -4.41 2.16 -19.04
CA GLY A 43 -5.83 2.43 -19.24
C GLY A 43 -6.72 1.32 -18.70
N GLY A 44 -8.03 1.52 -18.80
CA GLY A 44 -9.03 0.57 -18.29
C GLY A 44 -10.39 1.22 -18.13
N SER A 45 -11.29 0.53 -17.43
CA SER A 45 -12.57 1.12 -17.05
C SER A 45 -12.36 2.26 -16.05
N THR A 46 -13.27 3.24 -16.05
CA THR A 46 -13.27 4.34 -15.08
C THR A 46 -13.25 3.84 -13.64
N ALA A 47 -13.94 2.74 -13.35
CA ALA A 47 -13.92 2.08 -12.05
C ALA A 47 -12.52 1.60 -11.66
N ARG A 48 -11.81 0.92 -12.59
CA ARG A 48 -10.44 0.44 -12.34
C ARG A 48 -9.47 1.60 -12.13
N LEU A 49 -9.60 2.69 -12.89
CA LEU A 49 -8.77 3.88 -12.70
C LEU A 49 -9.00 4.54 -11.33
N GLN A 50 -10.25 4.58 -10.85
CA GLN A 50 -10.57 5.07 -9.51
C GLN A 50 -9.98 4.18 -8.41
N GLU A 51 -10.01 2.86 -8.58
CA GLU A 51 -9.39 1.91 -7.65
C GLU A 51 -7.87 2.06 -7.61
N ILE A 52 -7.22 2.26 -8.76
CA ILE A 52 -5.78 2.53 -8.85
C ILE A 52 -5.43 3.84 -8.13
N ALA A 53 -6.21 4.90 -8.35
CA ALA A 53 -5.99 6.18 -7.69
C ALA A 53 -6.15 6.07 -6.16
N ALA A 54 -7.19 5.37 -5.69
CA ALA A 54 -7.41 5.15 -4.26
C ALA A 54 -6.29 4.32 -3.62
N ALA A 55 -5.84 3.25 -4.29
CA ALA A 55 -4.73 2.42 -3.85
C ALA A 55 -3.42 3.21 -3.77
N ARG A 56 -3.17 4.09 -4.75
CA ARG A 56 -2.01 4.97 -4.78
C ARG A 56 -2.02 5.94 -3.60
N THR A 57 -3.11 6.67 -3.39
CA THR A 57 -3.24 7.62 -2.27
C THR A 57 -3.05 6.91 -0.93
N TRP A 58 -3.57 5.70 -0.79
CA TRP A 58 -3.35 4.88 0.41
C TRP A 58 -1.87 4.54 0.60
N LEU A 59 -1.15 4.11 -0.44
CA LEU A 59 0.29 3.84 -0.37
C LEU A 59 1.11 5.11 -0.08
N GLU A 60 0.72 6.26 -0.63
CA GLU A 60 1.37 7.54 -0.40
C GLU A 60 1.31 7.95 1.07
N SER A 61 0.22 7.64 1.79
CA SER A 61 0.11 7.85 3.25
C SER A 61 1.13 7.06 4.08
N PHE A 62 1.80 6.04 3.53
CA PHE A 62 2.90 5.33 4.20
C PHE A 62 4.28 5.91 3.90
N THR A 63 4.37 6.91 3.03
CA THR A 63 5.63 7.59 2.71
C THR A 63 6.03 8.56 3.83
N GLU A 64 5.06 9.06 4.59
CA GLU A 64 5.29 9.84 5.80
C GLU A 64 5.20 8.94 7.04
N PRO A 65 6.28 8.81 7.84
CA PRO A 65 6.29 7.92 9.00
C PRO A 65 5.22 8.29 10.05
N GLU A 66 4.91 9.58 10.18
CA GLU A 66 3.87 10.07 11.11
C GLU A 66 2.45 9.63 10.70
N GLN A 67 2.19 9.47 9.40
CA GLN A 67 0.90 9.02 8.89
C GLN A 67 0.78 7.49 8.90
N ALA A 68 1.87 6.78 8.61
CA ALA A 68 1.95 5.32 8.74
C ALA A 68 1.61 4.84 10.16
N ILE A 69 2.08 5.56 11.18
CA ILE A 69 1.79 5.31 12.61
C ILE A 69 0.30 5.49 12.93
N ARG A 70 -0.38 6.47 12.31
CA ARG A 70 -1.82 6.71 12.52
C ARG A 70 -2.69 5.67 11.84
N GLN A 71 -2.28 5.18 10.67
CA GLN A 71 -3.05 4.20 9.90
C GLN A 71 -2.85 2.77 10.40
N VAL A 72 -1.70 2.46 11.00
CA VAL A 72 -1.41 1.13 11.55
C VAL A 72 -0.80 1.27 12.95
N PRO A 73 -1.64 1.39 14.00
CA PRO A 73 -1.21 1.62 15.37
C PRO A 73 -0.20 0.57 15.90
N TYR A 74 -0.26 -0.66 15.39
CA TYR A 74 0.65 -1.73 15.80
C TYR A 74 2.11 -1.47 15.37
N LEU A 75 2.34 -0.70 14.30
CA LEU A 75 3.71 -0.30 13.91
C LEU A 75 4.35 0.63 14.96
N HIS A 76 3.54 1.43 15.68
CA HIS A 76 4.03 2.24 16.80
C HIS A 76 4.53 1.37 17.96
N THR A 77 3.79 0.32 18.30
CA THR A 77 4.19 -0.62 19.35
C THR A 77 5.49 -1.33 18.99
N LEU A 78 5.63 -1.76 17.73
CA LEU A 78 6.85 -2.42 17.26
C LEU A 78 8.06 -1.47 17.18
N ALA A 79 7.85 -0.21 16.78
CA ALA A 79 8.90 0.79 16.76
C ALA A 79 9.40 1.10 18.19
N GLY A 80 8.48 1.30 19.15
CA GLY A 80 8.85 1.54 20.56
C GLY A 80 9.57 0.36 21.22
N LEU A 81 9.21 -0.88 20.87
CA LEU A 81 9.91 -2.08 21.34
C LEU A 81 11.36 -2.17 20.82
N ASN A 82 11.64 -1.61 19.63
CA ASN A 82 12.97 -1.65 19.05
C ASN A 82 13.91 -0.60 19.68
N ASP A 83 13.36 0.49 20.23
CA ASP A 83 14.11 1.50 20.99
C ASP A 83 14.43 1.04 22.42
N GLU A 84 13.61 0.19 23.05
CA GLU A 84 13.90 -0.38 24.39
C GLU A 84 14.98 -1.48 24.36
N MET A 85 15.34 -1.99 23.17
CA MET A 85 16.31 -3.08 22.99
C MET A 85 17.72 -2.60 22.60
N ASN A 86 18.00 -1.29 22.60
CA ASN A 86 19.30 -0.71 22.25
C ASN A 86 19.99 -0.02 23.44
#